data_AF-A0AAV4QVJ7-F1
#
_entry.id   AF-A0AAV4QVJ7-F1
#
_cell.length_a   1.000
_cell.length_b   1.000
_cell.length_c   1.000
_cell.angle_alpha   90.00
_cell.angle_beta   90.00
_cell.angle_gamma   90.00
#
_symmetry.space_group_name_H-M   'P 1'
#
loop_
_entity.id
_entity.type
_entity.pdbx_description
1 polymer ?
#
loop_
_entity_poly.entity_id
_entity_poly.type
_entity_poly.pdbx_seq_one_letter_code
_entity_poly.pdbx_strand_id
1 'polypeptide(L)' 'MTFTSARNLLGILRLATALARLNLRQTIVKQDVDEAIRLLDMSKASINQLNSLVEEFKQQLTRLSET' A
#
# COMPACT_ATOMS: atom_id res chain seq x y z
N MET A 1 -5.65 10.83 -1.14
CA MET A 1 -6.27 10.84 -2.48
C MET A 1 -5.52 9.86 -3.36
N THR A 2 -6.15 8.77 -3.80
CA THR A 2 -5.52 7.82 -4.71
C THR A 2 -5.41 8.49 -6.08
N PHE A 3 -4.19 8.79 -6.54
CA PHE A 3 -3.97 9.20 -7.92
C PHE A 3 -4.38 8.04 -8.82
N THR A 4 -5.55 8.14 -9.44
CA THR A 4 -6.05 7.14 -10.40
C THR A 4 -5.42 7.43 -11.75
N SER A 5 -4.19 6.95 -11.93
CA SER A 5 -3.59 6.84 -13.26
C SER A 5 -3.93 5.49 -13.87
N ALA A 6 -3.91 5.41 -15.21
CA ALA A 6 -4.06 4.13 -15.92
C ALA A 6 -3.07 3.05 -15.43
N ARG A 7 -1.86 3.48 -14.99
CA ARG A 7 -0.85 2.59 -14.40
C ARG A 7 -1.30 1.99 -13.06
N ASN A 8 -1.92 2.78 -12.19
CA ASN A 8 -2.44 2.28 -10.91
C ASN A 8 -3.59 1.28 -11.13
N LEU A 9 -4.49 1.57 -12.07
CA LEU A 9 -5.57 0.66 -12.42
C LEU A 9 -5.02 -0.68 -12.93
N LEU A 10 -4.03 -0.64 -13.85
CA LEU A 10 -3.37 -1.84 -14.36
C LEU A 10 -2.66 -2.63 -13.24
N GLY A 11 -2.07 -1.94 -12.27
CA GLY A 11 -1.45 -2.56 -11.09
C GLY A 11 -2.46 -3.36 -10.26
N ILE A 12 -3.63 -2.77 -9.98
CA ILE A 12 -4.72 -3.44 -9.23
C ILE A 12 -5.21 -4.67 -10.00
N LEU A 13 -5.42 -4.57 -11.32
CA LEU A 13 -5.84 -5.71 -12.14
C LEU A 13 -4.83 -6.86 -12.15
N ARG A 14 -3.52 -6.54 -12.18
CA ARG A 14 -2.45 -7.55 -12.08
C ARG A 14 -2.46 -8.26 -10.73
N LEU A 15 -2.64 -7.52 -9.63
CA LEU A 15 -2.76 -8.10 -8.28
C LEU A 15 -4.00 -9.00 -8.17
N ALA A 16 -5.17 -8.52 -8.62
CA ALA A 16 -6.40 -9.31 -8.63
C ALA A 16 -6.27 -10.59 -9.48
N THR A 17 -5.60 -10.51 -10.63
CA THR A 17 -5.30 -11.68 -11.47
C THR A 17 -4.39 -12.69 -10.75
N ALA A 18 -3.37 -12.20 -10.04
CA ALA A 18 -2.47 -13.04 -9.26
C ALA A 18 -3.23 -13.73 -8.10
N LEU A 19 -4.11 -13.01 -7.41
CA LEU A 19 -4.95 -13.56 -6.34
C LEU A 19 -5.88 -14.67 -6.83
N ALA A 20 -6.50 -14.49 -8.00
CA ALA A 20 -7.31 -15.55 -8.62
C ALA A 20 -6.45 -16.80 -8.92
N ARG A 21 -5.24 -16.60 -9.48
CA ARG A 21 -4.29 -17.68 -9.77
C ARG A 21 -3.80 -18.42 -8.53
N LEU A 22 -3.52 -17.72 -7.44
CA LEU A 22 -3.14 -18.33 -6.15
C LEU A 22 -4.25 -19.22 -5.59
N ASN A 23 -5.51 -18.90 -5.90
CA ASN A 23 -6.68 -19.70 -5.54
C ASN A 23 -7.06 -20.74 -6.61
N LEU A 24 -6.20 -21.01 -7.60
CA LEU A 24 -6.43 -21.95 -8.70
C LEU A 24 -7.69 -21.64 -9.54
N ARG A 25 -8.11 -20.36 -9.56
CA ARG A 25 -9.23 -19.86 -10.36
C ARG A 25 -8.73 -19.24 -11.65
N GLN A 26 -9.44 -19.51 -12.75
CA GLN A 26 -9.19 -18.90 -14.06
C GLN A 26 -9.94 -17.58 -14.24
N THR A 27 -10.89 -17.28 -13.36
CA THR A 27 -11.73 -16.09 -13.42
C THR A 27 -11.55 -15.26 -12.17
N ILE A 28 -11.39 -13.95 -12.38
CA ILE A 28 -11.31 -12.95 -11.32
C ILE A 28 -12.73 -12.70 -10.81
N VAL A 29 -12.90 -12.70 -9.50
CA VAL A 29 -14.16 -12.32 -8.85
C VAL A 29 -13.98 -11.01 -8.11
N LYS A 30 -15.09 -10.36 -7.73
CA LYS A 30 -15.06 -9.06 -7.04
C LYS A 30 -14.15 -9.06 -5.81
N GLN A 31 -14.12 -10.17 -5.06
CA GLN A 31 -13.30 -10.32 -3.85
C GLN A 31 -11.80 -10.16 -4.14
N ASP A 32 -11.30 -10.60 -5.30
CA ASP A 32 -9.89 -10.43 -5.67
C ASP A 32 -9.53 -8.94 -5.90
N VAL A 33 -10.49 -8.17 -6.44
CA VAL A 33 -10.33 -6.72 -6.68
C VAL A 33 -10.37 -5.96 -5.35
N ASP A 34 -11.34 -6.29 -4.50
CA ASP A 34 -11.47 -5.70 -3.16
C ASP A 34 -10.20 -5.96 -2.33
N GLU A 35 -9.68 -7.19 -2.39
CA GLU A 35 -8.43 -7.60 -1.75
C GLU A 35 -7.21 -6.85 -2.30
N ALA A 36 -7.08 -6.78 -3.63
CA ALA A 36 -5.97 -6.06 -4.28
C ALA A 36 -5.93 -4.58 -3.88
N ILE A 37 -7.09 -3.92 -3.79
CA ILE A 37 -7.19 -2.55 -3.30
C ILE A 37 -6.76 -2.46 -1.83
N ARG A 38 -7.25 -3.36 -0.97
CA ARG A 38 -6.86 -3.38 0.45
C ARG A 38 -5.36 -3.56 0.62
N LEU A 39 -4.73 -4.46 -0.12
CA LEU A 39 -3.28 -4.69 -0.08
C LEU A 39 -2.49 -3.44 -0.50
N LEU A 40 -2.96 -2.74 -1.54
CA LEU A 40 -2.32 -1.52 -2.03
C LEU A 40 -2.42 -0.38 -1.01
N ASP A 41 -3.54 -0.27 -0.30
CA ASP A 41 -3.71 0.71 0.77
C ASP A 41 -2.86 0.37 2.00
N MET A 42 -2.79 -0.92 2.39
CA MET A 42 -1.93 -1.37 3.49
C MET A 42 -0.44 -1.15 3.18
N SER A 43 -0.02 -1.36 1.93
CA SER A 43 1.35 -1.07 1.49
C SER A 43 1.73 0.40 1.72
N LYS A 44 0.83 1.33 1.38
CA LYS A 44 1.05 2.77 1.62
C LYS A 44 0.98 3.12 3.11
N ALA A 45 0.03 2.52 3.84
CA ALA A 45 -0.12 2.76 5.27
C ALA A 45 1.16 2.38 6.02
N SER A 46 1.76 1.23 5.69
CA SER A 46 3.04 0.78 6.27
C SER A 46 4.18 1.79 6.04
N ILE A 47 4.30 2.32 4.82
CA ILE A 47 5.31 3.34 4.50
C ILE A 47 5.06 4.64 5.27
N ASN A 48 3.81 5.09 5.34
CA ASN A 48 3.46 6.31 6.07
C ASN A 48 3.72 6.19 7.57
N GLN A 49 3.45 5.01 8.16
CA GLN A 49 3.76 4.73 9.55
C GLN A 49 5.27 4.81 9.81
N LEU A 50 6.09 4.21 8.93
CA LEU A 50 7.55 4.29 9.04
C LEU A 50 8.04 5.75 8.95
N ASN A 51 7.50 6.53 8.00
CA ASN A 51 7.85 7.94 7.86
C ASN A 51 7.50 8.75 9.11
N SER A 52 6.33 8.51 9.73
CA SER A 52 5.94 9.17 10.99
C SER A 52 6.96 8.91 12.10
N LEU A 53 7.37 7.66 12.28
CA LEU A 53 8.36 7.29 13.29
C LEU A 53 9.70 8.00 13.03
N VAL A 54 10.15 8.01 11.78
CA VAL A 54 11.40 8.69 11.40
C VAL A 54 11.34 10.19 11.72
N GLU A 55 10.21 10.85 11.45
CA GLU A 55 10.03 12.27 11.76
C GLU A 55 9.96 12.53 13.27
N GLU A 56 9.33 11.64 14.05
CA GLU A 56 9.34 11.71 15.52
C GLU A 56 10.77 11.61 16.09
N PHE A 57 11.56 10.66 15.62
CA PHE A 57 12.95 10.51 16.04
C PHE A 57 13.81 11.71 15.66
N LYS A 58 13.65 12.25 14.45
CA LYS A 58 14.35 13.48 14.02
C LYS A 58 14.02 14.64 14.94
N GLN A 59 12.75 14.84 15.27
CA GLN A 59 12.33 15.90 16.19
C GLN A 59 12.94 15.73 17.59
N GLN A 60 13.02 14.51 18.11
CA GLN A 60 13.68 14.24 19.39
C GLN A 60 15.16 14.57 19.35
N LEU A 61 15.87 14.19 18.28
CA LEU A 61 17.30 14.47 18.12
C LEU A 61 17.59 15.98 18.00
N THR A 62 16.77 16.73 17.25
CA THR A 62 16.91 18.19 17.16
C THR A 62 16.77 18.84 18.54
N ARG A 63 15.77 18.42 19.32
CA ARG A 63 15.55 18.94 20.69
C ARG A 63 16.71 18.63 21.65
N LEU A 64 17.41 17.52 21.45
CA LEU A 64 18.57 17.12 22.25
C LEU A 64 19.86 17.86 21.88
N SER A 65 19.98 18.40 20.65
CA SER A 65 21.16 19.19 20.24
C SER A 65 21.10 20.67 20.65
N GLU A 66 19.89 21.14 21.01
CA GLU A 66 19.64 22.54 21.40
C GLU A 66 19.81 22.78 22.91
N THR A 67 20.14 21.73 23.69
CA THR A 67 20.48 21.77 25.13
C THR A 67 21.95 21.47 25.36
#